data_AF-D8RJX4-F1
#
_entry.id   AF-D8RJX4-F1
#
_cell.length_a   1.000
_cell.length_b   1.000
_cell.length_c   1.000
_cell.angle_alpha   90.00
_cell.angle_beta   90.00
_cell.angle_gamma   90.00
#
_symmetry.space_group_name_H-M   'P 1'
#
loop_
_entity.id
_entity.type
_entity.pdbx_description
1 polymer ?
#
loop_
_entity_poly.entity_id
_entity_poly.type
_entity_poly.pdbx_seq_one_letter_code
_entity_poly.pdbx_strand_id
1 'polypeptide(L)'
;MADEQRLHVAVLPTAGSGHINPMLELCRRLVPLGFQVTFVYPSNLCPKLESSLRHDDLHFQVVPSPASDKLLLMDPALQEDVTPVLEALRPPVKCLIADMFLGWSQDVAESLGIPRVAFIPSDSVSEAMCYHIPELVSMGFIPGHPIQIRKL
;
A
#
# COMPACT_ATOMS: atom_id res chain seq x y z
N MET A 1 -1.17 -33.41 -13.55
CA MET A 1 -0.17 -32.42 -13.10
C MET A 1 -0.91 -31.49 -12.16
N ALA A 2 -0.47 -31.37 -10.92
CA ALA A 2 -1.14 -30.50 -9.96
C ALA A 2 -1.11 -29.08 -10.51
N ASP A 3 -2.26 -28.43 -10.53
CA ASP A 3 -2.40 -27.01 -10.83
C ASP A 3 -1.52 -26.26 -9.82
N GLU A 4 -0.34 -25.77 -10.25
CA GLU A 4 0.49 -24.91 -9.41
C GLU A 4 -0.28 -23.61 -9.23
N GLN A 5 -1.06 -23.56 -8.16
CA GLN A 5 -1.92 -22.43 -7.88
C GLN A 5 -1.05 -21.19 -7.69
N ARG A 6 -1.18 -20.26 -8.64
CA ARG A 6 -0.40 -19.02 -8.68
C ARG A 6 -0.51 -18.28 -7.34
N LEU A 7 0.62 -17.80 -6.83
CA LEU A 7 0.65 -17.04 -5.59
C LEU A 7 -0.12 -15.72 -5.78
N HIS A 8 -1.11 -15.49 -4.92
CA HIS A 8 -1.92 -14.29 -4.94
C HIS A 8 -1.33 -13.20 -4.05
N VAL A 9 -1.02 -12.06 -4.64
CA VAL A 9 -0.48 -10.87 -3.97
C VAL A 9 -1.53 -9.76 -3.99
N ALA A 10 -1.81 -9.18 -2.82
CA ALA A 10 -2.60 -7.96 -2.72
C ALA A 10 -1.67 -6.75 -2.69
N VAL A 11 -2.02 -5.70 -3.44
CA VAL A 11 -1.25 -4.45 -3.52
C VAL A 11 -2.13 -3.31 -3.03
N LEU A 12 -1.72 -2.62 -1.97
CA LEU A 12 -2.48 -1.60 -1.28
C LEU A 12 -1.72 -0.26 -1.30
N PRO A 13 -2.06 0.67 -2.21
CA PRO A 13 -1.42 1.97 -2.32
C PRO A 13 -2.01 2.98 -1.32
N THR A 14 -1.26 4.04 -1.04
CA THR A 14 -1.83 5.29 -0.50
C THR A 14 -2.29 6.21 -1.64
N ALA A 15 -2.94 7.32 -1.29
CA ALA A 15 -3.43 8.30 -2.27
C ALA A 15 -2.29 9.08 -2.95
N GLY A 16 -2.51 9.46 -4.21
CA GLY A 16 -1.59 10.30 -4.98
C GLY A 16 -0.90 9.55 -6.11
N SER A 17 -0.75 10.20 -7.26
CA SER A 17 -0.16 9.58 -8.46
C SER A 17 1.29 9.14 -8.29
N GLY A 18 2.04 9.80 -7.39
CA GLY A 18 3.40 9.41 -7.02
C GLY A 18 3.51 8.05 -6.32
N HIS A 19 2.41 7.57 -5.71
CA HIS A 19 2.34 6.26 -5.06
C HIS A 19 1.63 5.24 -5.97
N ILE A 20 0.48 5.64 -6.52
CA ILE A 20 -0.38 4.77 -7.34
C ILE A 20 0.35 4.30 -8.61
N ASN A 21 0.98 5.19 -9.38
CA ASN A 21 1.57 4.81 -10.66
C ASN A 21 2.73 3.80 -10.51
N PRO A 22 3.71 4.01 -9.60
CA PRO A 22 4.76 3.01 -9.36
C PRO A 22 4.23 1.67 -8.89
N MET A 23 3.20 1.64 -8.02
CA MET A 23 2.61 0.38 -7.55
C MET A 23 1.82 -0.34 -8.65
N LEU A 24 1.17 0.38 -9.56
CA LEU A 24 0.56 -0.23 -10.74
C LEU A 24 1.61 -0.81 -11.69
N GLU A 25 2.73 -0.11 -11.88
CA GLU A 25 3.85 -0.64 -12.66
C GLU A 25 4.46 -1.88 -12.00
N LEU A 26 4.54 -1.92 -10.66
CA LEU A 26 4.89 -3.14 -9.93
C LEU A 26 3.92 -4.28 -10.24
N CYS A 27 2.60 -4.04 -10.19
CA CYS A 27 1.60 -5.06 -10.55
C CYS A 27 1.82 -5.61 -11.96
N ARG A 28 2.10 -4.73 -12.93
CA ARG A 28 2.38 -5.11 -14.33
C ARG A 28 3.62 -5.99 -14.47
N ARG A 29 4.59 -5.88 -13.56
CA ARG A 29 5.81 -6.69 -13.54
C ARG A 29 5.64 -8.01 -12.80
N LEU A 30 4.78 -8.05 -11.78
CA LEU A 30 4.49 -9.28 -11.03
C LEU A 30 3.70 -10.28 -11.87
N VAL A 31 2.76 -9.81 -12.69
CA VAL A 31 1.92 -10.71 -13.51
C VAL A 31 2.73 -11.62 -14.44
N PRO A 32 3.70 -11.13 -15.26
CA PRO A 32 4.56 -11.99 -16.08
C PRO A 32 5.46 -12.94 -15.28
N LEU A 33 5.68 -12.68 -13.99
CA LEU A 33 6.45 -13.56 -13.10
C LEU A 33 5.60 -14.70 -12.52
N GLY A 34 4.34 -14.83 -12.93
CA GLY A 34 3.46 -15.93 -12.52
C GLY A 34 2.61 -15.62 -11.28
N PHE A 35 2.61 -14.38 -10.78
CA PHE A 35 1.72 -13.98 -9.69
C PHE A 35 0.32 -13.69 -10.20
N GLN A 36 -0.68 -13.97 -9.37
CA GLN A 36 -1.98 -13.30 -9.46
C GLN A 36 -1.91 -12.05 -8.58
N VAL A 37 -2.42 -10.93 -9.07
CA VAL A 37 -2.29 -9.64 -8.40
C VAL A 37 -3.67 -8.99 -8.25
N THR A 38 -4.02 -8.61 -7.03
CA THR A 38 -5.19 -7.75 -6.78
C THR A 38 -4.72 -6.40 -6.28
N PHE A 39 -5.04 -5.35 -7.05
CA PHE A 39 -4.85 -3.97 -6.63
C PHE A 39 -6.06 -3.53 -5.81
N VAL A 40 -5.85 -3.32 -4.51
CA VAL A 40 -6.88 -2.98 -3.54
C VAL A 40 -6.86 -1.48 -3.32
N TYR A 41 -7.97 -0.79 -3.57
CA TYR A 41 -8.02 0.68 -3.49
C TYR A 41 -9.38 1.16 -2.98
N PRO A 42 -9.44 2.27 -2.24
CA PRO A 42 -10.70 2.84 -1.80
C PRO A 42 -11.51 3.42 -2.97
N SER A 43 -12.84 3.41 -2.80
CA SER A 43 -13.81 3.88 -3.80
C SER A 43 -13.59 5.32 -4.29
N ASN A 44 -12.97 6.18 -3.48
CA ASN A 44 -12.66 7.56 -3.81
C ASN A 44 -11.40 7.74 -4.70
N LEU A 45 -10.58 6.70 -4.88
CA LEU A 45 -9.35 6.73 -5.69
C LEU A 45 -9.53 6.42 -7.20
N CYS A 46 -10.78 6.32 -7.65
CA CYS A 46 -11.25 6.63 -9.02
C CYS A 46 -11.51 5.45 -10.00
N PRO A 47 -12.58 5.55 -10.83
CA PRO A 47 -12.90 4.64 -11.95
C PRO A 47 -11.97 4.70 -13.20
N LYS A 48 -10.88 5.48 -13.20
CA LYS A 48 -9.96 5.61 -14.36
C LYS A 48 -8.85 4.54 -14.42
N LEU A 49 -8.71 3.72 -13.39
CA LEU A 49 -7.66 2.68 -13.27
C LEU A 49 -7.92 1.48 -14.20
N GLU A 50 -9.20 1.14 -14.39
CA GLU A 50 -9.62 -0.14 -14.99
C GLU A 50 -9.48 -0.21 -16.51
N SER A 51 -9.46 0.93 -17.22
CA SER A 51 -9.51 0.94 -18.68
C SER A 51 -8.16 0.68 -19.36
N SER A 52 -7.04 0.90 -18.67
CA SER A 52 -5.69 0.84 -19.27
C SER A 52 -4.87 -0.40 -18.87
N LEU A 53 -5.39 -1.25 -17.97
CA LEU A 53 -4.60 -2.27 -17.26
C LEU A 53 -5.23 -3.67 -17.26
N ARG A 54 -6.16 -3.95 -18.17
CA ARG A 54 -6.83 -5.26 -18.24
C ARG A 54 -5.83 -6.37 -18.55
N HIS A 55 -5.63 -7.25 -17.57
CA HIS A 55 -4.93 -8.52 -17.69
C HIS A 55 -5.70 -9.54 -16.86
N ASP A 56 -5.77 -10.79 -17.31
CA ASP A 56 -6.55 -11.84 -16.63
C ASP A 56 -6.08 -12.15 -15.19
N ASP A 57 -4.86 -11.73 -14.85
CA ASP A 57 -4.21 -11.95 -13.56
C ASP A 57 -4.04 -10.65 -12.76
N LEU A 58 -4.51 -9.50 -13.29
CA LEU A 58 -4.52 -8.22 -12.59
C LEU A 58 -5.96 -7.82 -12.32
N HIS A 59 -6.36 -7.97 -11.07
CA HIS A 59 -7.69 -7.63 -10.58
C HIS A 59 -7.66 -6.32 -9.81
N PHE A 60 -8.81 -5.67 -9.76
CA PHE A 60 -9.02 -4.42 -9.05
C PHE A 60 -10.13 -4.65 -8.04
N GLN A 61 -9.85 -4.37 -6.77
CA GLN A 61 -10.80 -4.56 -5.69
C GLN A 61 -11.01 -3.24 -4.96
N VAL A 62 -12.27 -2.81 -4.93
CA VAL A 62 -12.67 -1.60 -4.23
C VAL A 62 -12.87 -1.89 -2.74
N VAL A 63 -12.31 -1.02 -1.91
CA VAL A 63 -12.61 -0.93 -0.48
C VAL A 63 -13.66 0.18 -0.30
N PRO A 64 -14.82 -0.12 0.30
CA PRO A 64 -15.78 0.91 0.65
C PRO A 64 -15.13 1.88 1.65
N SER A 65 -14.91 3.13 1.25
CA SER A 65 -14.41 4.18 2.15
C SER A 65 -15.51 5.22 2.37
N PRO A 66 -15.65 5.80 3.58
CA PRO A 66 -16.45 7.01 3.75
C PRO A 66 -15.92 8.11 2.82
N ALA A 67 -16.85 8.85 2.22
CA ALA A 67 -16.65 9.57 0.95
C ALA A 67 -15.80 10.87 1.01
N SER A 68 -14.98 11.10 2.05
CA SER A 68 -14.61 12.48 2.38
C SER A 68 -13.16 12.90 2.19
N ASP A 69 -12.14 12.03 2.29
CA ASP A 69 -10.76 12.55 2.36
C ASP A 69 -9.67 11.67 1.71
N LYS A 70 -8.76 12.33 0.98
CA LYS A 70 -7.60 11.69 0.34
C LYS A 70 -6.52 11.27 1.34
N LEU A 71 -6.53 11.86 2.53
CA LEU A 71 -5.67 11.49 3.67
C LEU A 71 -6.16 10.23 4.39
N LEU A 72 -7.40 9.79 4.15
CA LEU A 72 -8.01 8.65 4.85
C LEU A 72 -7.24 7.35 4.68
N LEU A 73 -6.45 7.18 3.61
CA LEU A 73 -5.64 5.97 3.47
C LEU A 73 -4.63 5.78 4.60
N MET A 74 -4.12 6.89 5.15
CA MET A 74 -3.23 6.83 6.33
C MET A 74 -4.00 6.65 7.64
N ASP A 75 -5.34 6.72 7.63
CA ASP A 75 -6.18 6.53 8.80
C ASP A 75 -6.21 5.05 9.19
N PRO A 76 -5.74 4.68 10.38
CA PRO A 76 -5.82 3.30 10.87
C PRO A 76 -7.24 2.75 10.91
N ALA A 77 -8.29 3.59 10.93
CA ALA A 77 -9.68 3.14 10.88
C ALA A 77 -10.00 2.29 9.63
N LEU A 78 -9.27 2.49 8.53
CA LEU A 78 -9.44 1.67 7.32
C LEU A 78 -9.01 0.21 7.47
N GLN A 79 -8.30 -0.14 8.55
CA GLN A 79 -7.98 -1.53 8.87
C GLN A 79 -9.25 -2.40 8.90
N GLU A 80 -10.34 -1.89 9.49
CA GLU A 80 -11.61 -2.59 9.61
C GLU A 80 -12.30 -2.80 8.26
N ASP A 81 -12.09 -1.89 7.31
CA ASP A 81 -12.66 -1.97 5.96
C ASP A 81 -11.83 -2.86 5.02
N VAL A 82 -10.50 -2.82 5.15
CA VAL A 82 -9.59 -3.57 4.27
C VAL A 82 -9.54 -5.06 4.61
N THR A 83 -9.59 -5.41 5.90
CA THR A 83 -9.44 -6.81 6.34
C THR A 83 -10.49 -7.74 5.69
N PRO A 84 -11.80 -7.45 5.76
CA PRO A 84 -12.83 -8.31 5.17
C PRO A 84 -12.71 -8.41 3.65
N VAL A 85 -12.25 -7.34 3.00
CA VAL A 85 -11.99 -7.33 1.56
C VAL A 85 -10.91 -8.33 1.20
N LEU A 86 -9.77 -8.33 1.92
CA LEU A 86 -8.67 -9.27 1.69
C LEU A 86 -9.05 -10.72 2.00
N GLU A 87 -9.84 -10.96 3.05
CA GLU A 87 -10.34 -12.30 3.42
C GLU A 87 -11.28 -12.89 2.36
N ALA A 88 -12.03 -12.04 1.67
CA ALA A 88 -12.98 -12.45 0.63
C ALA A 88 -12.31 -12.80 -0.71
N LEU A 89 -11.07 -12.35 -0.94
CA LEU A 89 -10.36 -12.57 -2.20
C LEU A 89 -10.07 -14.06 -2.46
N ARG A 90 -10.17 -14.46 -3.73
CA ARG A 90 -9.95 -15.85 -4.16
C ARG A 90 -9.04 -15.92 -5.39
N PRO A 91 -8.06 -16.85 -5.41
CA PRO A 91 -7.52 -17.65 -4.28
C PRO A 91 -7.08 -16.80 -3.08
N PRO A 92 -6.88 -17.38 -1.87
CA PRO A 92 -6.49 -16.61 -0.70
C PRO A 92 -5.18 -15.86 -0.91
N VAL A 93 -5.13 -14.60 -0.48
CA VAL A 93 -3.92 -13.77 -0.52
C VAL A 93 -2.81 -14.45 0.28
N LYS A 94 -1.58 -14.43 -0.25
CA LYS A 94 -0.38 -14.99 0.37
C LYS A 94 0.68 -13.95 0.72
N CYS A 95 0.52 -12.70 0.26
CA CYS A 95 1.38 -11.58 0.60
C CYS A 95 0.63 -10.27 0.41
N LEU A 96 0.83 -9.34 1.35
CA LEU A 96 0.36 -7.96 1.23
C LEU A 96 1.54 -7.05 0.92
N ILE A 97 1.52 -6.41 -0.25
CA ILE A 97 2.43 -5.31 -0.58
C ILE A 97 1.69 -4.01 -0.29
N ALA A 98 2.12 -3.28 0.73
CA ALA A 98 1.47 -2.06 1.16
C ALA A 98 2.42 -0.87 1.07
N ASP A 99 1.87 0.30 0.76
CA ASP A 99 2.63 1.54 0.79
C ASP A 99 3.25 1.80 2.18
N MET A 100 4.44 2.40 2.19
CA MET A 100 5.19 2.71 3.41
C MET A 100 4.40 3.53 4.45
N PHE A 101 3.50 4.39 4.01
CA PHE A 101 2.69 5.23 4.90
C PHE A 101 1.57 4.46 5.61
N LEU A 102 1.28 3.24 5.18
CA LEU A 102 0.20 2.40 5.73
C LEU A 102 0.75 1.49 6.83
N GLY A 103 1.30 2.07 7.89
CA GLY A 103 1.89 1.30 9.00
C GLY A 103 0.91 0.29 9.61
N TRP A 104 -0.37 0.68 9.73
CA TRP A 104 -1.47 -0.15 10.22
C TRP A 104 -1.72 -1.43 9.40
N SER A 105 -1.26 -1.48 8.13
CA SER A 105 -1.41 -2.68 7.29
C SER A 105 -0.57 -3.86 7.79
N GLN A 106 0.38 -3.62 8.70
CA GLN A 106 1.10 -4.68 9.40
C GLN A 106 0.14 -5.54 10.23
N ASP A 107 -0.74 -4.90 11.01
CA ASP A 107 -1.71 -5.59 11.86
C ASP A 107 -2.72 -6.40 11.03
N VAL A 108 -3.08 -5.90 9.84
CA VAL A 108 -3.90 -6.63 8.86
C VAL A 108 -3.18 -7.86 8.33
N ALA A 109 -1.90 -7.75 7.98
CA ALA A 109 -1.14 -8.89 7.47
C ALA A 109 -0.96 -9.98 8.54
N GLU A 110 -0.73 -9.56 9.80
CA GLU A 110 -0.61 -10.46 10.95
C GLU A 110 -1.92 -11.20 11.25
N SER A 111 -3.06 -10.51 11.21
CA SER A 111 -4.37 -11.16 11.44
C SER A 111 -4.69 -12.21 10.38
N LEU A 112 -4.21 -12.01 9.14
CA LEU A 112 -4.35 -12.95 8.03
C LEU A 112 -3.26 -14.03 8.00
N GLY A 113 -2.25 -13.93 8.86
CA GLY A 113 -1.10 -14.86 8.88
C GLY A 113 -0.25 -14.81 7.61
N ILE A 114 -0.13 -13.65 6.97
CA ILE A 114 0.64 -13.46 5.72
C ILE A 114 1.78 -12.43 5.91
N PRO A 115 2.86 -12.52 5.12
CA PRO A 115 3.90 -11.51 5.12
C PRO A 115 3.40 -10.17 4.53
N ARG A 116 3.84 -9.08 5.15
CA ARG A 116 3.77 -7.72 4.60
C ARG A 116 5.11 -7.31 3.99
N VAL A 117 5.06 -6.69 2.82
CA VAL A 117 6.19 -5.99 2.20
C VAL A 117 5.84 -4.51 2.08
N ALA A 118 6.69 -3.64 2.62
CA ALA A 118 6.53 -2.20 2.44
C ALA A 118 7.07 -1.77 1.07
N PHE A 119 6.27 -1.01 0.33
CA PHE A 119 6.67 -0.39 -0.93
C PHE A 119 6.98 1.09 -0.70
N ILE A 120 8.18 1.50 -1.11
CA ILE A 120 8.69 2.86 -0.95
C ILE A 120 8.88 3.44 -2.36
N PRO A 121 8.02 4.37 -2.80
CA PRO A 121 8.14 4.99 -4.13
C PRO A 121 9.18 6.11 -4.21
N SER A 122 9.83 6.46 -3.10
CA SER A 122 10.90 7.47 -3.02
C SER A 122 12.28 6.87 -3.27
N ASP A 123 13.29 7.74 -3.39
CA ASP A 123 14.68 7.31 -3.49
C ASP A 123 15.24 6.81 -2.15
N SER A 124 16.26 5.94 -2.22
CA SER A 124 16.87 5.33 -1.03
C SER A 124 17.58 6.34 -0.12
N VAL A 125 18.01 7.50 -0.64
CA VAL A 125 18.73 8.50 0.15
C VAL A 125 17.76 9.24 1.07
N SER A 126 16.63 9.69 0.51
CA SER A 126 15.54 10.29 1.27
C SER A 126 15.04 9.33 2.35
N GLU A 127 14.89 8.05 2.03
CA GLU A 127 14.45 7.05 3.01
C GLU A 127 15.50 6.77 4.10
N ALA A 128 16.78 6.66 3.72
CA ALA A 128 17.86 6.51 4.70
C ALA A 128 17.88 7.70 5.66
N MET A 129 17.69 8.93 5.16
CA MET A 129 17.57 10.11 6.02
C MET A 129 16.41 9.99 7.00
N CYS A 130 15.24 9.50 6.57
CA CYS A 130 14.09 9.26 7.45
C CYS A 130 14.43 8.29 8.59
N TYR A 131 15.10 7.17 8.29
CA TYR A 131 15.52 6.22 9.33
C TYR A 131 16.56 6.78 10.31
N HIS A 132 17.39 7.72 9.87
CA HIS A 132 18.38 8.39 10.71
C HIS A 132 17.84 9.62 11.45
N ILE A 133 16.55 9.99 11.32
CA ILE A 133 15.98 11.13 12.05
C ILE A 133 16.26 11.06 13.57
N PRO A 134 16.06 9.92 14.27
CA PRO A 134 16.34 9.85 15.71
C PRO A 134 17.82 10.16 16.05
N GLU A 135 18.74 9.71 15.20
CA GLU A 135 20.18 9.96 15.35
C GLU A 135 20.52 11.43 15.04
N LEU A 136 19.96 11.99 13.97
CA LEU A 136 20.13 13.39 13.61
C LEU A 136 19.60 14.33 14.70
N VAL A 137 18.52 13.94 15.38
CA VAL A 137 17.99 14.63 16.56
C VAL A 137 18.93 14.50 17.75
N SER A 138 19.44 13.30 18.03
CA SER A 138 20.35 13.08 19.17
C SER A 138 21.69 13.80 19.01
N MET A 139 22.15 13.97 17.76
CA MET A 139 23.34 14.75 17.41
C MET A 139 23.09 16.27 17.35
N GLY A 140 21.83 16.72 17.46
CA GLY A 140 21.47 18.15 17.41
C GLY A 140 21.49 18.77 16.01
N PHE A 141 21.52 17.96 14.95
CA PHE A 141 21.43 18.44 13.56
C PHE A 141 20.01 18.82 13.16
N ILE A 142 19.00 18.19 13.78
CA ILE A 142 17.57 18.48 13.57
C ILE A 142 16.93 18.82 14.92
N PRO A 143 16.05 19.83 15.00
CA PRO A 143 15.31 20.12 16.23
C PRO A 143 14.44 18.92 16.64
N GLY A 144 14.63 18.41 17.85
CA GLY A 144 13.78 17.36 18.43
C GLY A 144 12.41 17.84 18.95
N HIS A 145 12.09 19.12 18.75
CA HIS A 145 10.84 19.75 19.17
C HIS A 145 10.11 20.35 17.97
N PRO A 146 8.75 20.39 17.99
CA PRO A 146 7.98 20.96 16.91
C PRO A 146 8.42 22.40 16.61
N ILE A 147 8.76 22.67 15.35
CA ILE A 147 9.03 24.03 14.91
C ILE A 147 7.70 24.80 14.98
N GLN A 148 7.61 25.81 15.86
CA GLN A 148 6.46 26.72 15.84
C GLN A 148 6.50 27.54 14.55
N ILE A 149 5.73 27.11 13.56
CA ILE A 149 5.50 27.91 12.36
C ILE A 149 4.65 29.10 12.80
N ARG A 150 5.26 30.30 12.88
CA ARG A 150 4.50 31.54 13.05
C ARG A 150 3.50 31.62 11.90
N LYS A 151 2.20 31.59 12.22
CA LYS A 151 1.16 31.93 11.26
C LYS A 151 1.44 33.37 10.79
N LEU A 152 1.66 33.54 9.48
CA LEU A 152 1.69 34.83 8.82
C LEU A 152 0.30 35.47 8.86
#